data_AF-A0A314YPK4-F1
#
_entry.id   AF-A0A314YPK4-F1
#
_cell.length_a   1.000
_cell.length_b   1.000
_cell.length_c   1.000
_cell.angle_alpha   90.00
_cell.angle_beta   90.00
_cell.angle_gamma   90.00
#
_symmetry.space_group_name_H-M   'P 1'
#
loop_
_entity.id
_entity.type
_entity.pdbx_description
1 polymer ?
#
loop_
_entity_poly.entity_id
_entity_poly.type
_entity_poly.pdbx_seq_one_letter_code
_entity_poly.pdbx_strand_id
1 'polypeptide(L)'
;MNPYLLASYAWREATTLHVTFEKVAEKSSKDQDHDKVILKGELSISMMELLKSLVSFEGNKKGKFLSLLLGTLFRTYLLQIPRGSQEHFNLSDCEHKYSYPSSTLHDIKTEDGVVISCRQWKCQQSLSKLRGSDEQRNPILLVNGYAVESYWLPTEPNDLVRTLIEEGHETWLLQSRLHVLNPSNTFTLEDVGRFDIPAAINKMLELLGPNVKVHVVAHCVGGLAIHIALMGGHVSASHIASLSCTNSSMFFKLNALSTVKMRLPLLPVSPSLSLSNSKFRYQC
;
A
#
# COMPACT_ATOMS: atom_id res chain seq x y z
N MET A 1 -7.11 19.62 -11.09
CA MET A 1 -7.78 19.67 -9.77
C MET A 1 -7.13 20.77 -8.95
N ASN A 2 -7.89 21.75 -8.47
CA ASN A 2 -7.39 22.82 -7.61
C ASN A 2 -7.85 22.48 -6.18
N PRO A 3 -7.06 21.74 -5.38
CA PRO A 3 -7.63 21.02 -4.25
C PRO A 3 -8.04 21.93 -3.08
N TYR A 4 -7.63 23.20 -3.06
CA TYR A 4 -8.03 24.14 -2.02
C TYR A 4 -8.18 25.55 -2.58
N LEU A 5 -9.41 25.98 -2.83
CA LEU A 5 -9.70 27.34 -3.32
C LEU A 5 -9.28 28.44 -2.32
N LEU A 6 -9.11 28.09 -1.04
CA LEU A 6 -8.68 29.00 0.03
C LEU A 6 -7.77 28.26 1.03
N ALA A 7 -6.64 28.88 1.40
CA ALA A 7 -5.69 28.33 2.37
C ALA A 7 -6.33 28.03 3.75
N SER A 8 -7.38 28.76 4.13
CA SER A 8 -8.15 28.53 5.35
C SER A 8 -8.90 27.19 5.36
N TYR A 9 -9.33 26.72 4.18
CA TYR A 9 -10.02 25.44 4.04
C TYR A 9 -9.03 24.28 4.13
N ALA A 10 -7.89 24.39 3.44
CA ALA A 10 -6.78 23.44 3.58
C ALA A 10 -6.30 23.32 5.02
N TRP A 11 -6.21 24.44 5.74
CA TRP A 11 -5.85 24.47 7.15
C TRP A 11 -6.85 23.69 8.01
N ARG A 12 -8.15 23.93 7.83
CA ARG A 12 -9.20 23.24 8.60
C ARG A 12 -9.17 21.73 8.38
N GLU A 13 -9.00 21.27 7.13
CA GLU A 13 -8.93 19.84 6.83
C GLU A 13 -7.62 19.18 7.31
N ALA A 14 -6.49 19.89 7.25
CA ALA A 14 -5.19 19.34 7.68
C ALA A 14 -5.01 19.32 9.22
N THR A 15 -5.79 20.11 9.97
CA THR A 15 -5.61 20.25 11.43
C THR A 15 -6.69 19.59 12.25
N THR A 16 -7.73 19.06 11.62
CA THR A 16 -8.87 18.43 12.30
C THR A 16 -8.84 16.93 12.06
N LEU A 17 -8.59 16.15 13.11
CA LEU A 17 -8.65 14.69 13.04
C LEU A 17 -9.74 14.18 13.97
N HIS A 18 -10.76 13.53 13.40
CA HIS A 18 -11.74 12.81 14.21
C HIS A 18 -11.14 11.51 14.71
N VAL A 19 -10.96 11.42 16.03
CA VAL A 19 -10.30 10.29 16.69
C VAL A 19 -11.29 9.57 17.59
N THR A 20 -11.18 8.25 17.61
CA THR A 20 -11.89 7.40 18.56
C THR A 20 -10.84 6.62 19.32
N PHE A 21 -10.69 6.92 20.62
CA PHE A 21 -9.79 6.20 21.50
C PHE A 21 -10.59 5.14 22.24
N GLU A 22 -10.18 3.88 22.10
CA GLU A 22 -10.67 2.79 22.91
C GLU A 22 -9.65 2.50 24.02
N LYS A 23 -10.08 2.57 25.28
CA LYS A 23 -9.24 2.17 26.40
C LYS A 23 -9.01 0.66 26.35
N VAL A 24 -7.78 0.24 26.11
CA VAL A 24 -7.39 -1.18 26.20
C VAL A 24 -7.30 -1.55 27.67
N ALA A 25 -8.13 -2.50 28.12
CA ALA A 25 -8.14 -2.95 29.51
C ALA A 25 -6.80 -3.64 29.87
N GLU A 26 -6.15 -3.18 30.94
CA GLU A 26 -4.97 -3.83 31.48
C GLU A 26 -5.33 -5.22 32.02
N LYS A 27 -4.52 -6.22 31.67
CA LYS A 27 -4.65 -7.59 32.17
C LYS A 27 -4.12 -7.73 33.58
N SER A 28 -4.75 -7.09 34.54
CA SER A 28 -4.53 -7.41 35.95
C SER A 28 -5.69 -6.97 36.85
N SER A 29 -6.89 -7.49 36.61
CA SER A 29 -7.84 -7.78 37.69
C SER A 29 -9.01 -8.56 37.12
N LYS A 30 -9.31 -9.70 37.75
CA LYS A 30 -10.62 -10.31 37.65
C LYS A 30 -11.54 -9.43 38.48
N ASP A 31 -12.35 -8.61 37.84
CA ASP A 31 -13.72 -8.36 38.27
C ASP A 31 -14.50 -7.77 37.08
N GLN A 32 -15.73 -8.25 36.96
CA GLN A 32 -16.65 -7.95 35.87
C GLN A 32 -17.26 -6.57 36.06
N ASP A 33 -17.63 -5.97 34.93
CA ASP A 33 -18.52 -4.82 34.78
C ASP A 33 -17.87 -3.43 35.01
N HIS A 34 -17.12 -2.94 34.01
CA HIS A 34 -16.85 -1.51 33.88
C HIS A 34 -16.79 -1.07 32.42
N ASP A 35 -17.62 -0.06 32.12
CA ASP A 35 -17.80 0.65 30.87
C ASP A 35 -16.55 0.70 29.99
N LYS A 36 -16.72 0.22 28.74
CA LYS A 36 -15.77 0.48 27.65
C LYS A 36 -15.81 1.99 27.37
N VAL A 37 -14.95 2.76 28.04
CA VAL A 37 -14.87 4.21 27.82
C VAL A 37 -14.33 4.45 26.41
N ILE A 38 -15.24 4.69 25.48
CA ILE A 38 -14.94 5.11 24.10
C ILE A 38 -14.90 6.63 24.10
N LEU A 39 -13.69 7.20 24.08
CA LEU A 39 -13.51 8.64 23.93
C LEU A 39 -13.53 8.96 22.44
N LYS A 40 -14.67 9.46 21.96
CA LYS A 40 -14.82 9.99 20.60
C LYS A 40 -14.70 11.50 20.65
N GLY A 41 -13.76 12.07 19.91
CA GLY A 41 -13.49 13.49 19.95
C GLY A 41 -12.86 14.02 18.68
N GLU A 42 -12.78 15.35 18.61
CA GLU A 42 -12.09 16.08 17.57
C GLU A 42 -10.73 16.51 18.12
N LEU A 43 -9.66 15.98 17.52
CA LEU A 43 -8.31 16.45 17.78
C LEU A 43 -8.03 17.61 16.82
N SER A 44 -8.01 18.82 17.34
CA SER A 44 -7.65 20.02 16.59
C SER A 44 -6.21 20.44 16.91
N ILE A 45 -5.34 20.53 15.90
CA ILE A 45 -3.99 21.07 16.07
C ILE A 45 -4.07 22.60 16.14
N SER A 46 -3.74 23.15 17.31
CA SER A 46 -3.68 24.61 17.49
C SER A 46 -2.48 25.21 16.76
N MET A 47 -2.69 26.32 16.05
CA MET A 47 -1.62 27.12 15.42
C MET A 47 -0.50 27.47 16.40
N MET A 48 -0.87 27.79 17.65
CA MET A 48 0.09 28.22 18.66
C MET A 48 0.98 27.06 19.13
N GLU A 49 0.44 25.85 19.22
CA GLU A 49 1.22 24.65 19.55
C GLU A 49 2.12 24.22 18.38
N LEU A 50 1.65 24.37 17.15
CA LEU A 50 2.49 24.15 15.96
C LEU A 50 3.66 25.15 15.93
N LEU A 51 3.40 26.43 16.19
CA LEU A 51 4.44 27.47 16.30
C LEU A 51 5.44 27.15 17.42
N LYS A 52 4.96 26.70 18.60
CA LYS A 52 5.83 26.23 19.68
C LYS A 52 6.72 25.07 19.24
N SER A 53 6.18 24.09 18.50
CA SER A 53 6.97 22.96 17.99
C SER A 53 8.04 23.38 16.98
N LEU A 54 7.78 24.43 16.19
CA LEU A 54 8.77 24.99 15.26
C LEU A 54 9.89 25.75 16.01
N VAL A 55 9.55 26.38 17.14
CA VAL A 55 10.51 27.07 18.01
C VAL A 55 11.34 26.08 18.83
N SER A 56 10.74 24.96 19.28
CA SER A 56 11.43 23.90 20.02
C SER A 56 12.26 22.97 19.14
N PHE A 57 12.44 23.30 17.85
CA PHE A 57 13.14 22.45 16.90
C PHE A 57 14.66 22.53 17.10
N GLU A 58 15.27 21.41 17.46
CA GLU A 58 16.72 21.30 17.68
C GLU A 58 17.44 20.77 16.42
N GLY A 59 18.66 21.27 16.17
CA GLY A 59 19.52 20.77 15.09
C GLY A 59 20.41 21.83 14.42
N ASN A 60 21.58 21.40 13.94
CA ASN A 60 22.62 22.26 13.37
C ASN A 60 22.20 23.05 12.11
N LYS A 61 21.09 22.69 11.47
CA LYS A 61 20.57 23.36 10.26
C LYS A 61 19.15 23.93 10.43
N LYS A 62 18.68 24.16 11.66
CA LYS A 62 17.29 24.58 11.95
C LYS A 62 16.87 25.83 11.17
N GLY A 63 17.69 26.88 11.14
CA GLY A 63 17.36 28.13 10.44
C GLY A 63 17.17 27.95 8.93
N LYS A 64 18.01 27.11 8.31
CA LYS A 64 17.90 26.76 6.88
C LYS A 64 16.64 25.94 6.61
N PHE A 65 16.33 24.97 7.47
CA PHE A 65 15.09 24.19 7.35
C PHE A 65 13.84 25.06 7.49
N LEU A 66 13.75 25.91 8.53
CA LEU A 66 12.60 26.80 8.71
C LEU A 66 12.46 27.78 7.54
N SER A 67 13.57 28.34 7.04
CA SER A 67 13.55 29.23 5.87
C SER A 67 12.99 28.52 4.63
N LEU A 68 13.42 27.28 4.35
CA LEU A 68 12.93 26.49 3.21
C LEU A 68 11.46 26.06 3.38
N LEU A 69 11.06 25.69 4.60
CA LEU A 69 9.70 25.29 4.93
C LEU A 69 8.74 26.48 4.80
N LEU A 70 9.06 27.62 5.42
CA LEU A 70 8.24 28.84 5.32
C LEU A 70 8.18 29.36 3.89
N GLY A 71 9.31 29.36 3.17
CA GLY A 71 9.33 29.74 1.74
C GLY A 71 8.45 28.82 0.88
N THR A 72 8.41 27.53 1.20
CA THR A 72 7.51 26.57 0.55
C THR A 72 6.05 26.86 0.86
N LEU A 73 5.70 27.00 2.13
CA LEU A 73 4.32 27.25 2.56
C LEU A 73 3.80 28.56 1.97
N PHE A 74 4.61 29.62 2.01
CA PHE A 74 4.27 30.92 1.41
C PHE A 74 4.07 30.80 -0.10
N ARG A 75 4.99 30.15 -0.81
CA ARG A 75 4.89 29.96 -2.25
C ARG A 75 3.66 29.15 -2.66
N THR A 76 3.38 28.06 -1.95
CA THR A 76 2.31 27.12 -2.31
C THR A 76 0.93 27.64 -1.92
N TYR A 77 0.76 28.14 -0.69
CA TYR A 77 -0.56 28.46 -0.14
C TYR A 77 -0.93 29.94 -0.26
N LEU A 78 0.04 30.85 -0.32
CA LEU A 78 -0.22 32.29 -0.46
C LEU A 78 0.01 32.77 -1.90
N LEU A 79 1.19 32.51 -2.47
CA LEU A 79 1.51 32.97 -3.82
C LEU A 79 0.92 32.09 -4.92
N GLN A 80 0.62 30.82 -4.63
CA GLN A 80 0.18 29.79 -5.60
C GLN A 80 1.10 29.70 -6.84
N ILE A 81 2.37 30.07 -6.70
CA ILE A 81 3.33 30.05 -7.82
C ILE A 81 3.84 28.62 -7.99
N PRO A 82 3.58 27.96 -9.13
CA PRO A 82 4.08 26.61 -9.39
C PRO A 82 5.61 26.57 -9.28
N ARG A 83 6.16 25.44 -8.81
CA ARG A 83 7.60 25.33 -8.50
C ARG A 83 8.51 25.42 -9.73
N GLY A 84 8.00 25.13 -10.92
CA GLY A 84 8.67 25.30 -12.20
C GLY A 84 7.87 26.20 -13.15
N SER A 85 8.57 26.86 -14.07
CA SER A 85 7.96 27.37 -15.31
C SER A 85 7.54 26.19 -16.18
N GLN A 86 6.45 26.32 -16.93
CA GLN A 86 6.17 25.44 -18.06
C GLN A 86 7.17 25.72 -19.20
N GLU A 87 8.46 25.57 -18.95
CA GLU A 87 9.44 25.54 -20.03
C GLU A 87 9.39 24.16 -20.66
N HIS A 88 8.73 24.09 -21.82
CA HIS A 88 8.71 22.96 -22.76
C HIS A 88 7.96 21.69 -22.32
N PHE A 89 6.70 21.80 -21.88
CA PHE A 89 5.77 20.66 -21.99
C PHE A 89 5.18 20.61 -23.41
N ASN A 90 5.96 20.13 -24.38
CA ASN A 90 5.42 19.77 -25.69
C ASN A 90 4.65 18.45 -25.55
N LEU A 91 3.33 18.54 -25.45
CA LEU A 91 2.42 17.38 -25.41
C LEU A 91 2.68 16.39 -26.56
N SER A 92 3.04 16.91 -27.74
CA SER A 92 3.37 16.12 -28.93
C SER A 92 4.65 15.28 -28.80
N ASP A 93 5.66 15.75 -28.04
CA ASP A 93 6.90 14.99 -27.81
C ASP A 93 6.65 13.83 -26.84
N CYS A 94 5.62 13.92 -25.99
CA CYS A 94 5.31 12.89 -25.01
C CYS A 94 4.53 11.70 -25.57
N GLU A 95 3.60 11.95 -26.51
CA GLU A 95 2.70 10.91 -27.03
C GLU A 95 3.43 9.79 -27.79
N HIS A 96 4.54 10.10 -28.47
CA HIS A 96 5.28 9.11 -29.26
C HIS A 96 6.52 8.55 -28.55
N LYS A 97 7.16 9.34 -27.66
CA LYS A 97 8.40 8.90 -26.97
C LYS A 97 8.13 8.12 -25.69
N TYR A 98 6.97 8.33 -25.06
CA TYR A 98 6.62 7.74 -23.77
C TYR A 98 5.30 6.97 -23.81
N SER A 99 4.96 6.30 -24.90
CA SER A 99 3.82 5.37 -24.87
C SER A 99 4.19 4.06 -24.19
N TYR A 100 3.30 3.50 -23.37
CA TYR A 100 3.48 2.15 -22.84
C TYR A 100 3.16 1.12 -23.92
N PRO A 101 3.77 -0.07 -23.90
CA PRO A 101 3.29 -1.15 -24.75
C PRO A 101 1.85 -1.51 -24.41
N SER A 102 1.19 -2.21 -25.33
CA SER A 102 -0.19 -2.67 -25.14
C SER A 102 -0.33 -3.41 -23.81
N SER A 103 -1.35 -3.01 -23.03
CA SER A 103 -1.68 -3.63 -21.75
C SER A 103 -3.04 -4.31 -21.83
N THR A 104 -3.18 -5.40 -21.10
CA THR A 104 -4.45 -6.11 -20.92
C THR A 104 -4.96 -5.81 -19.52
N LEU A 105 -6.21 -5.37 -19.40
CA LEU A 105 -6.86 -5.21 -18.10
C LEU A 105 -7.65 -6.48 -17.80
N HIS A 106 -7.39 -7.08 -16.65
CA HIS A 106 -8.11 -8.26 -16.16
C HIS A 106 -9.05 -7.84 -15.05
N ASP A 107 -10.35 -8.01 -15.26
CA ASP A 107 -11.34 -7.87 -14.19
C ASP A 107 -11.40 -9.17 -13.38
N ILE A 108 -11.33 -9.03 -12.06
CA ILE A 108 -11.23 -10.15 -11.13
C ILE A 108 -12.31 -9.98 -10.08
N LYS A 109 -13.19 -10.99 -9.98
CA LYS A 109 -14.17 -11.07 -8.90
C LYS A 109 -13.52 -11.72 -7.69
N THR A 110 -13.44 -10.99 -6.58
CA THR A 110 -12.92 -11.49 -5.31
C THR A 110 -13.92 -12.45 -4.63
N GLU A 111 -13.45 -13.21 -3.64
CA GLU A 111 -14.29 -14.16 -2.90
C GLU A 111 -15.48 -13.49 -2.20
N ASP A 112 -15.28 -12.28 -1.67
CA ASP A 112 -16.33 -11.46 -1.05
C ASP A 112 -17.20 -10.69 -2.05
N GLY A 113 -17.02 -10.94 -3.35
CA GLY A 113 -17.91 -10.45 -4.41
C GLY A 113 -17.59 -9.06 -4.96
N VAL A 114 -16.51 -8.42 -4.51
CA VAL A 114 -16.02 -7.15 -5.06
C VAL A 114 -15.33 -7.40 -6.39
N VAL A 115 -15.54 -6.51 -7.37
CA VAL A 115 -14.79 -6.54 -8.63
C VAL A 115 -13.61 -5.60 -8.51
N ILE A 116 -12.42 -6.16 -8.68
CA ILE A 116 -11.16 -5.42 -8.76
C ILE A 116 -10.57 -5.63 -10.15
N SER A 117 -9.52 -4.90 -10.47
CA SER A 117 -8.83 -5.03 -11.76
C SER A 117 -7.33 -5.20 -11.58
N CYS A 118 -6.69 -5.87 -12.53
CA CYS A 118 -5.25 -5.99 -12.58
C CYS A 118 -4.75 -5.75 -14.00
N ARG A 119 -3.90 -4.74 -14.18
CA ARG A 119 -3.35 -4.37 -15.48
C ARG A 119 -2.07 -5.12 -15.75
N GLN A 120 -2.01 -5.85 -16.85
CA GLN A 120 -0.87 -6.65 -17.27
C GLN A 120 -0.18 -6.00 -18.47
N TRP A 121 1.14 -5.87 -18.40
CA TRP A 121 2.00 -5.64 -19.55
C TRP A 121 2.85 -6.88 -19.80
N LYS A 122 2.61 -7.54 -20.94
CA LYS A 122 3.37 -8.71 -21.35
C LYS A 122 4.75 -8.27 -21.83
N CYS A 123 5.79 -8.98 -21.40
CA CYS A 123 7.09 -8.83 -22.02
C CYS A 123 7.01 -9.34 -23.47
N GLN A 124 7.36 -8.49 -24.45
CA GLN A 124 7.51 -8.95 -25.82
C GLN A 124 8.66 -9.97 -25.87
N GLN A 125 8.33 -11.19 -26.31
CA GLN A 125 9.24 -12.34 -26.39
C GLN A 125 10.49 -12.10 -27.27
N SER A 126 10.59 -10.98 -28.00
CA SER A 126 11.77 -10.66 -28.81
C SER A 126 12.99 -10.30 -27.96
N LEU A 127 12.83 -9.66 -26.79
CA LEU A 127 13.94 -9.21 -25.95
C LEU A 127 14.61 -10.36 -25.18
N SER A 128 13.85 -11.37 -24.73
CA SER A 128 14.40 -12.56 -24.08
C SER A 128 15.17 -13.46 -25.06
N LYS A 129 14.67 -13.61 -26.30
CA LYS A 129 15.41 -14.28 -27.39
C LYS A 129 16.71 -13.55 -27.77
N LEU A 130 16.71 -12.22 -27.74
CA LEU A 130 17.90 -11.39 -28.00
C LEU A 130 18.99 -11.54 -26.93
N ARG A 131 18.65 -11.87 -25.70
CA ARG A 131 19.61 -12.10 -24.59
C ARG A 131 20.02 -13.56 -24.40
N GLY A 132 19.57 -14.48 -25.25
CA GLY A 132 20.01 -15.89 -25.25
C GLY A 132 19.60 -16.69 -24.01
N SER A 133 18.66 -16.20 -23.20
CA SER A 133 18.11 -16.92 -22.05
C SER A 133 16.71 -17.43 -22.39
N ASP A 134 16.57 -18.74 -22.55
CA ASP A 134 15.26 -19.42 -22.64
C ASP A 134 14.48 -19.40 -21.31
N GLU A 135 15.05 -18.85 -20.24
CA GLU A 135 14.39 -18.73 -18.94
C GLU A 135 13.43 -17.54 -18.92
N GLN A 136 12.13 -17.86 -18.86
CA GLN A 136 11.09 -16.88 -18.61
C GLN A 136 11.26 -16.31 -17.18
N ARG A 137 11.52 -15.01 -17.09
CA ARG A 137 11.65 -14.30 -15.81
C ARG A 137 10.35 -14.36 -15.04
N ASN A 138 10.46 -14.47 -13.71
CA ASN A 138 9.30 -14.37 -12.83
C ASN A 138 8.56 -13.03 -13.05
N PRO A 139 7.22 -13.05 -13.15
CA PRO A 139 6.42 -11.85 -13.26
C PRO A 139 6.49 -11.01 -11.98
N ILE A 140 6.21 -9.73 -12.12
CA ILE A 140 6.22 -8.77 -11.01
C ILE A 140 4.81 -8.26 -10.76
N LEU A 141 4.31 -8.41 -9.53
CA LEU A 141 3.08 -7.80 -9.04
C LEU A 141 3.38 -6.51 -8.27
N LEU A 142 2.82 -5.42 -8.73
CA LEU A 142 2.90 -4.09 -8.14
C LEU A 142 1.63 -3.81 -7.34
N VAL A 143 1.78 -3.45 -6.08
CA VAL A 143 0.66 -3.17 -5.15
C VAL A 143 0.78 -1.74 -4.62
N ASN A 144 -0.09 -0.86 -5.12
CA ASN A 144 -0.12 0.54 -4.73
C ASN A 144 -0.51 0.77 -3.27
N GLY A 145 -0.24 1.99 -2.78
CA GLY A 145 -0.73 2.49 -1.50
C GLY A 145 -2.19 2.96 -1.55
N TYR A 146 -2.61 3.68 -0.51
CA TYR A 146 -3.96 4.24 -0.43
C TYR A 146 -4.12 5.40 -1.42
N ALA A 147 -5.07 5.28 -2.34
CA ALA A 147 -5.49 6.34 -3.27
C ALA A 147 -4.36 7.02 -4.08
N VAL A 148 -3.26 6.30 -4.37
CA VAL A 148 -2.13 6.80 -5.16
C VAL A 148 -1.74 5.81 -6.25
N GLU A 149 -1.46 6.31 -7.45
CA GLU A 149 -0.71 5.58 -8.46
C GLU A 149 0.78 5.89 -8.25
N SER A 150 1.55 4.89 -7.79
CA SER A 150 2.97 5.07 -7.47
C SER A 150 3.91 4.54 -8.55
N TYR A 151 3.40 3.67 -9.42
CA TYR A 151 4.24 2.92 -10.36
C TYR A 151 3.95 3.21 -11.83
N TRP A 152 2.71 3.59 -12.14
CA TRP A 152 2.27 3.93 -13.49
C TRP A 152 2.03 5.43 -13.59
N LEU A 153 3.02 6.17 -14.09
CA LEU A 153 3.06 7.62 -14.09
C LEU A 153 3.20 8.15 -15.52
N PRO A 154 2.10 8.42 -16.26
CA PRO A 154 2.15 8.78 -17.68
C PRO A 154 3.00 10.02 -18.01
N THR A 155 3.18 10.92 -17.04
CA THR A 155 3.97 12.15 -17.18
C THR A 155 5.44 12.00 -16.77
N GLU A 156 5.83 10.87 -16.19
CA GLU A 156 7.21 10.60 -15.77
C GLU A 156 7.88 9.72 -16.84
N PRO A 157 8.98 10.18 -17.46
CA PRO A 157 9.67 9.40 -18.50
C PRO A 157 10.27 8.09 -17.97
N ASN A 158 10.63 8.03 -16.68
CA ASN A 158 11.30 6.88 -16.05
C ASN A 158 10.51 6.35 -14.85
N ASP A 159 9.28 5.89 -15.08
CA ASP A 159 8.50 5.20 -14.05
C ASP A 159 8.87 3.71 -13.92
N LEU A 160 8.46 3.10 -12.80
CA LEU A 160 8.82 1.72 -12.49
C LEU A 160 8.24 0.72 -13.50
N VAL A 161 7.02 0.92 -13.99
CA VAL A 161 6.39 0.00 -14.95
C VAL A 161 7.21 -0.05 -16.23
N ARG A 162 7.62 1.11 -16.79
CA ARG A 162 8.48 1.16 -17.99
C ARG A 162 9.81 0.47 -17.75
N THR A 163 10.50 0.82 -16.66
CA THR A 163 11.81 0.24 -16.36
C THR A 163 11.75 -1.28 -16.25
N LEU A 164 10.71 -1.82 -15.60
CA LEU A 164 10.54 -3.28 -15.48
C LEU A 164 10.27 -3.95 -16.83
N ILE A 165 9.43 -3.32 -17.67
CA ILE A 165 9.14 -3.82 -19.02
C ILE A 165 10.39 -3.78 -19.91
N GLU A 166 11.18 -2.70 -19.86
CA GLU A 166 12.44 -2.55 -20.60
C GLU A 166 13.49 -3.56 -20.15
N GLU A 167 13.52 -3.86 -18.85
CA GLU A 167 14.28 -4.97 -18.28
C GLU A 167 13.63 -6.34 -18.52
N GLY A 168 12.63 -6.46 -19.38
CA GLY A 168 12.08 -7.74 -19.82
C GLY A 168 11.29 -8.50 -18.75
N HIS A 169 10.71 -7.80 -17.78
CA HIS A 169 9.79 -8.39 -16.80
C HIS A 169 8.34 -8.23 -17.26
N GLU A 170 7.59 -9.34 -17.18
CA GLU A 170 6.14 -9.26 -17.24
C GLU A 170 5.60 -8.59 -15.98
N THR A 171 4.89 -7.48 -16.15
CA THR A 171 4.53 -6.59 -15.04
C THR A 171 3.02 -6.53 -14.88
N TRP A 172 2.56 -6.66 -13.64
CA TRP A 172 1.16 -6.66 -13.23
C TRP A 172 0.94 -5.57 -12.20
N LEU A 173 -0.06 -4.72 -12.39
CA LEU A 173 -0.43 -3.65 -11.46
C LEU A 173 -1.81 -3.93 -10.88
N LEU A 174 -1.86 -4.18 -9.57
CA LEU A 174 -3.10 -4.40 -8.84
C LEU A 174 -3.83 -3.07 -8.60
N GLN A 175 -5.03 -2.97 -9.15
CA GLN A 175 -6.01 -1.94 -8.82
C GLN A 175 -7.02 -2.57 -7.86
N SER A 176 -6.68 -2.59 -6.57
CA SER A 176 -7.52 -3.15 -5.52
C SER A 176 -8.81 -2.33 -5.29
N ARG A 177 -9.64 -2.72 -4.32
CA ARG A 177 -10.82 -1.94 -3.89
C ARG A 177 -10.49 -0.54 -3.32
N LEU A 178 -9.20 -0.26 -3.09
CA LEU A 178 -8.69 1.09 -2.75
C LEU A 178 -8.59 2.02 -3.95
N HIS A 179 -8.57 1.45 -5.16
CA HIS A 179 -8.40 2.21 -6.38
C HIS A 179 -9.68 2.95 -6.74
N VAL A 180 -9.56 4.19 -7.22
CA VAL A 180 -10.70 5.07 -7.54
C VAL A 180 -11.65 4.50 -8.59
N LEU A 181 -11.16 3.61 -9.46
CA LEU A 181 -11.97 2.93 -10.48
C LEU A 181 -12.75 1.72 -9.95
N ASN A 182 -12.41 1.25 -8.74
CA ASN A 182 -13.05 0.09 -8.10
C ASN A 182 -13.69 0.50 -6.76
N PRO A 183 -14.61 1.49 -6.75
CA PRO A 183 -15.13 2.05 -5.52
C PRO A 183 -15.94 0.99 -4.73
N SER A 184 -15.45 0.65 -3.54
CA SER A 184 -16.21 -0.08 -2.53
C SER A 184 -16.54 0.86 -1.37
N ASN A 185 -17.82 0.97 -1.02
CA ASN A 185 -18.28 1.93 -0.01
C ASN A 185 -17.92 1.53 1.43
N THR A 186 -17.66 0.24 1.66
CA THR A 186 -17.39 -0.29 3.00
C THR A 186 -16.39 -1.43 2.92
N PHE A 187 -15.14 -1.18 3.31
CA PHE A 187 -14.11 -2.20 3.44
C PHE A 187 -13.06 -1.76 4.46
N THR A 188 -12.27 -2.73 4.91
CA THR A 188 -11.10 -2.56 5.75
C THR A 188 -9.83 -2.86 4.97
N LEU A 189 -8.68 -2.41 5.49
CA LEU A 189 -7.40 -2.81 4.91
C LEU A 189 -7.19 -4.33 4.91
N GLU A 190 -7.74 -5.03 5.90
CA GLU A 190 -7.65 -6.49 5.99
C GLU A 190 -8.29 -7.16 4.79
N ASP A 191 -9.39 -6.60 4.25
CA ASP A 191 -10.07 -7.15 3.09
C ASP A 191 -9.18 -7.12 1.82
N VAL A 192 -8.31 -6.11 1.70
CA VAL A 192 -7.33 -6.04 0.59
C VAL A 192 -6.33 -7.20 0.70
N GLY A 193 -5.84 -7.49 1.90
CA GLY A 193 -4.92 -8.60 2.15
C GLY A 193 -5.60 -9.97 2.05
N ARG A 194 -6.85 -10.07 2.49
CA ARG A 194 -7.60 -11.33 2.56
C ARG A 194 -8.25 -11.73 1.24
N PHE A 195 -8.65 -10.79 0.41
CA PHE A 195 -9.43 -11.05 -0.79
C PHE A 195 -8.75 -10.54 -2.07
N ASP A 196 -8.29 -9.28 -2.10
CA ASP A 196 -7.84 -8.66 -3.35
C ASP A 196 -6.50 -9.21 -3.82
N ILE A 197 -5.49 -9.21 -2.95
CA ILE A 197 -4.15 -9.72 -3.26
C ILE A 197 -4.18 -11.21 -3.64
N PRO A 198 -4.86 -12.10 -2.87
CA PRO A 198 -5.02 -13.50 -3.26
C PRO A 198 -5.72 -13.67 -4.60
N ALA A 199 -6.79 -12.90 -4.87
CA ALA A 199 -7.50 -12.97 -6.15
C ALA A 199 -6.59 -12.58 -7.33
N ALA A 200 -5.77 -11.54 -7.17
CA ALA A 200 -4.79 -11.13 -8.18
C ALA A 200 -3.73 -12.21 -8.44
N ILE A 201 -3.14 -12.77 -7.38
CA ILE A 201 -2.12 -13.83 -7.50
C ILE A 201 -2.74 -15.09 -8.11
N ASN A 202 -3.95 -15.49 -7.70
CA ASN A 202 -4.65 -16.62 -8.29
C ASN A 202 -4.91 -16.42 -9.77
N LYS A 203 -5.26 -15.20 -10.20
CA LYS A 203 -5.41 -14.89 -11.63
C LYS A 203 -4.09 -14.99 -12.39
N MET A 204 -2.98 -14.58 -11.78
CA MET A 204 -1.65 -14.76 -12.37
C MET A 204 -1.28 -16.24 -12.48
N LEU A 205 -1.54 -17.06 -11.45
CA LEU A 205 -1.31 -18.51 -11.48
C LEU A 205 -2.18 -19.21 -12.53
N GLU A 206 -3.43 -18.78 -12.71
CA GLU A 206 -4.33 -19.27 -13.75
C GLU A 206 -3.76 -19.02 -15.16
N LEU A 207 -3.22 -17.83 -15.40
CA LEU A 207 -2.77 -17.39 -16.73
C LEU A 207 -1.31 -17.76 -17.05
N LEU A 208 -0.44 -17.82 -16.05
CA LEU A 208 1.00 -18.04 -16.20
C LEU A 208 1.43 -19.46 -15.75
N GLY A 209 0.53 -20.21 -15.14
CA GLY A 209 0.73 -21.58 -14.69
C GLY A 209 0.91 -21.70 -13.16
N PRO A 210 0.52 -22.85 -12.57
CA PRO A 210 0.45 -23.01 -11.11
C PRO A 210 1.80 -22.99 -10.40
N ASN A 211 2.90 -23.17 -11.13
CA ASN A 211 4.26 -23.20 -10.57
C ASN A 211 4.98 -21.84 -10.65
N VAL A 212 4.34 -20.81 -11.22
CA VAL A 212 4.99 -19.50 -11.35
C VAL A 212 5.22 -18.91 -9.95
N LYS A 213 6.38 -18.28 -9.78
CA LYS A 213 6.67 -17.48 -8.59
C LYS A 213 6.61 -16.01 -8.97
N VAL A 214 6.02 -15.20 -8.10
CA VAL A 214 5.76 -13.77 -8.35
C VAL A 214 6.69 -12.95 -7.48
N HIS A 215 7.39 -11.99 -8.09
CA HIS A 215 8.04 -10.92 -7.32
C HIS A 215 6.99 -9.89 -6.95
N VAL A 216 6.94 -9.46 -5.69
CA VAL A 216 5.96 -8.45 -5.24
C VAL A 216 6.67 -7.18 -4.84
N VAL A 217 6.25 -6.06 -5.40
CA VAL A 217 6.66 -4.71 -4.99
C VAL A 217 5.43 -3.99 -4.45
N ALA A 218 5.45 -3.66 -3.17
CA ALA A 218 4.33 -3.07 -2.47
C ALA A 218 4.69 -1.72 -1.85
N HIS A 219 3.76 -0.76 -1.89
CA HIS A 219 3.97 0.59 -1.37
C HIS A 219 3.00 0.94 -0.25
N CYS A 220 3.50 1.51 0.85
CA CYS A 220 2.72 2.05 1.95
C CYS A 220 1.67 1.05 2.45
N VAL A 221 0.37 1.37 2.34
CA VAL A 221 -0.75 0.50 2.71
C VAL A 221 -0.74 -0.83 1.95
N GLY A 222 -0.27 -0.86 0.70
CA GLY A 222 -0.06 -2.11 -0.05
C GLY A 222 0.99 -3.02 0.62
N GLY A 223 2.02 -2.42 1.22
CA GLY A 223 3.03 -3.12 2.02
C GLY A 223 2.43 -3.78 3.26
N LEU A 224 1.46 -3.14 3.92
CA LEU A 224 0.74 -3.76 5.04
C LEU A 224 -0.19 -4.89 4.55
N ALA A 225 -0.93 -4.65 3.46
CA ALA A 225 -1.88 -5.61 2.89
C ALA A 225 -1.21 -6.92 2.45
N ILE A 226 -0.05 -6.88 1.81
CA ILE A 226 0.67 -8.10 1.40
C ILE A 226 1.14 -8.92 2.60
N HIS A 227 1.54 -8.27 3.69
CA HIS A 227 1.88 -8.99 4.92
C HIS A 227 0.65 -9.66 5.55
N ILE A 228 -0.51 -9.00 5.52
CA ILE A 228 -1.80 -9.61 5.93
C ILE A 228 -2.09 -10.85 5.07
N ALA A 229 -1.92 -10.74 3.75
CA ALA A 229 -2.16 -11.85 2.82
C ALA A 229 -1.26 -13.07 3.12
N LEU A 230 0.05 -12.84 3.29
CA LEU A 230 1.03 -13.90 3.52
C LEU A 230 0.91 -14.53 4.90
N MET A 231 0.80 -13.71 5.95
CA MET A 231 0.75 -14.21 7.32
C MET A 231 -0.62 -14.74 7.73
N GLY A 232 -1.68 -14.19 7.15
CA GLY A 232 -3.04 -14.72 7.29
C GLY A 232 -3.23 -16.05 6.56
N GLY A 233 -2.23 -16.50 5.80
CA GLY A 233 -2.29 -17.75 5.03
C GLY A 233 -3.19 -17.67 3.80
N HIS A 234 -3.56 -16.45 3.36
CA HIS A 234 -4.38 -16.22 2.17
C HIS A 234 -3.56 -16.35 0.88
N VAL A 235 -2.24 -16.15 0.97
CA VAL A 235 -1.28 -16.41 -0.10
C VAL A 235 -0.19 -17.33 0.41
N SER A 236 0.07 -18.43 -0.30
CA SER A 236 1.20 -19.30 0.03
C SER A 236 2.52 -18.61 -0.31
N ALA A 237 3.46 -18.60 0.64
CA ALA A 237 4.81 -18.10 0.44
C ALA A 237 5.57 -18.84 -0.68
N SER A 238 5.16 -20.06 -1.05
CA SER A 238 5.76 -20.81 -2.17
C SER A 238 5.58 -20.13 -3.53
N HIS A 239 4.55 -19.30 -3.69
CA HIS A 239 4.27 -18.55 -4.91
C HIS A 239 4.96 -17.17 -4.92
N ILE A 240 5.68 -16.77 -3.87
CA ILE A 240 6.40 -15.49 -3.81
C ILE A 240 7.89 -15.73 -4.04
N ALA A 241 8.43 -15.16 -5.11
CA ALA A 241 9.86 -15.22 -5.41
C ALA A 241 10.66 -14.22 -4.56
N SER A 242 10.14 -12.99 -4.41
CA SER A 242 10.68 -11.99 -3.49
C SER A 242 9.60 -10.97 -3.13
N LEU A 243 9.82 -10.25 -2.03
CA LEU A 243 8.95 -9.18 -1.56
C LEU A 243 9.78 -7.93 -1.28
N SER A 244 9.44 -6.81 -1.91
CA SER A 244 9.99 -5.48 -1.64
C SER A 244 8.87 -4.57 -1.16
N CYS A 245 9.04 -3.96 0.02
CA CYS A 245 8.07 -3.06 0.61
C CYS A 245 8.69 -1.67 0.78
N THR A 246 8.05 -0.65 0.23
CA THR A 246 8.48 0.75 0.35
C THR A 246 7.55 1.52 1.29
N ASN A 247 8.12 2.39 2.12
CA ASN A 247 7.44 3.24 3.11
C ASN A 247 6.77 2.52 4.30
N SER A 248 6.25 1.31 4.13
CA SER A 248 5.68 0.52 5.23
C SER A 248 5.96 -0.96 5.04
N SER A 249 6.45 -1.60 6.09
CA SER A 249 6.71 -3.03 6.18
C SER A 249 6.49 -3.47 7.63
N MET A 250 6.45 -4.77 7.89
CA MET A 250 6.33 -5.28 9.24
C MET A 250 7.71 -5.62 9.81
N PHE A 251 7.93 -5.24 11.08
CA PHE A 251 9.07 -5.69 11.87
C PHE A 251 8.57 -6.71 12.91
N PHE A 252 8.96 -7.97 12.75
CA PHE A 252 8.56 -9.04 13.66
C PHE A 252 9.57 -9.19 14.80
N LYS A 253 9.14 -8.90 16.03
CA LYS A 253 9.85 -9.32 17.24
C LYS A 253 9.23 -10.62 17.75
N LEU A 254 9.66 -11.74 17.17
CA LEU A 254 9.19 -13.06 17.58
C LEU A 254 9.88 -13.47 18.90
N ASN A 255 9.08 -13.88 19.89
CA ASN A 255 9.63 -14.59 21.04
C ASN A 255 9.93 -16.06 20.67
N ALA A 256 10.77 -16.74 21.44
CA ALA A 256 11.21 -18.11 21.14
C ALA A 256 10.02 -19.08 20.95
N LEU A 257 8.95 -18.90 21.73
CA LEU A 257 7.75 -19.72 21.63
C LEU A 257 7.01 -19.52 20.31
N SER A 258 6.85 -18.27 19.85
CA SER A 258 6.24 -17.95 18.56
C SER A 258 7.07 -18.49 17.39
N THR A 259 8.41 -18.46 17.49
CA THR A 259 9.29 -19.07 16.48
C THR A 259 9.10 -20.59 16.41
N VAL A 260 8.96 -21.27 17.55
CA VAL A 260 8.66 -22.71 17.58
C VAL A 260 7.28 -22.99 16.99
N LYS A 261 6.26 -22.20 17.37
CA LYS A 261 4.90 -22.33 16.84
C LYS A 261 4.84 -22.14 15.32
N MET A 262 5.56 -21.17 14.77
CA MET A 262 5.60 -20.95 13.32
C MET A 262 6.33 -22.06 12.54
N ARG A 263 7.24 -22.80 13.18
CA ARG A 263 7.95 -23.93 12.56
C ARG A 263 7.17 -25.24 12.60
N LEU A 264 6.15 -25.34 13.47
CA LEU A 264 5.29 -26.50 13.53
C LEU A 264 4.27 -26.42 12.39
N PRO A 265 4.11 -27.47 11.56
CA PRO A 265 3.07 -27.53 10.54
C PRO A 265 1.72 -27.72 11.23
N LEU A 266 1.18 -26.65 11.80
CA LEU A 266 -0.17 -26.65 12.34
C LEU A 266 -1.12 -26.58 11.13
N LEU A 267 -1.71 -27.74 10.81
CA LEU A 267 -2.77 -27.87 9.82
C LEU A 267 -3.85 -26.81 10.05
N PRO A 268 -4.46 -26.25 8.99
CA PRO A 268 -5.62 -25.37 9.16
C PRO A 268 -6.74 -26.19 9.81
N VAL A 269 -7.04 -25.87 11.07
CA VAL A 269 -8.14 -26.50 11.79
C VAL A 269 -9.42 -26.01 11.11
N SER A 270 -10.08 -26.92 10.41
CA SER A 270 -11.40 -26.70 9.81
C SER A 270 -12.42 -26.34 10.90
N PRO A 271 -13.40 -25.46 10.61
CA PRO A 271 -14.32 -24.95 11.64
C PRO A 271 -15.42 -25.94 12.07
N SER A 272 -15.28 -27.24 11.82
CA SER A 272 -16.32 -28.24 12.08
C SER A 272 -16.15 -29.06 13.37
N LEU A 273 -15.09 -28.87 14.16
CA LEU A 273 -15.02 -29.47 15.51
C LEU A 273 -15.50 -28.50 16.59
N SER A 274 -16.82 -28.54 16.78
CA SER A 274 -17.52 -28.07 17.97
C SER A 274 -16.96 -28.72 19.25
N LEU A 275 -16.67 -27.84 20.23
CA LEU A 275 -16.68 -28.06 21.68
C LEU A 275 -16.09 -29.37 22.23
N SER A 276 -14.86 -29.30 22.72
CA SER A 276 -14.53 -29.71 24.10
C SER A 276 -13.10 -29.29 24.47
N ASN A 277 -12.97 -28.44 25.49
CA ASN A 277 -11.78 -28.32 26.33
C ASN A 277 -10.42 -27.96 25.69
N SER A 278 -10.32 -26.80 25.04
CA SER A 278 -9.06 -26.04 25.10
C SER A 278 -9.32 -24.55 25.25
N LYS A 279 -9.17 -24.07 26.49
CA LYS A 279 -9.08 -22.65 26.81
C LYS A 279 -7.83 -22.07 26.13
N PHE A 280 -7.96 -21.56 24.92
CA PHE A 280 -6.99 -20.62 24.37
C PHE A 280 -7.11 -19.32 25.15
N ARG A 281 -6.28 -19.17 26.19
CA ARG A 281 -6.03 -17.88 26.84
C ARG A 281 -5.25 -17.02 25.85
N TYR A 282 -5.92 -16.09 25.20
CA TYR A 282 -5.26 -14.91 24.66
C TYR A 282 -4.82 -14.06 25.85
N GLN A 283 -3.52 -14.06 26.14
CA GLN A 283 -2.86 -13.03 26.94
C GLN A 283 -2.54 -11.86 26.00
N CYS A 284 -3.37 -10.80 26.00
CA CYS A 284 -2.91 -9.42 25.73
C CYS A 284 -1.84 -9.02 26.76
#